data_AF-X1NBZ8-F1
#
_entry.id   AF-X1NBZ8-F1
#
_cell.length_a   1.000
_cell.length_b   1.000
_cell.length_c   1.000
_cell.angle_alpha   90.00
_cell.angle_beta   90.00
_cell.angle_gamma   90.00
#
_symmetry.space_group_name_H-M   'P 1'
#
loop_
_entity.id
_entity.type
_entity.pdbx_description
1 polymer ?
#
loop_
_entity_poly.entity_id
_entity_poly.type
_entity_poly.pdbx_seq_one_letter_code
_entity_poly.pdbx_strand_id
1 'polypeptide(L)' 'PEAKNILEKTSIWIIKNMQMSNGAYRYKMTLNRGKVKTNDVPYMRWGQAWMLLGLVTALNSYM' A
#
# COMPACT_ATOMS: atom_id res chain seq x y z
N PRO A 1 7.76 4.62 -19.78
CA PRO A 1 6.37 5.11 -20.01
C PRO A 1 5.32 4.26 -19.28
N GLU A 2 5.31 2.95 -19.51
CA GLU A 2 4.33 2.02 -18.91
C GLU A 2 4.50 1.84 -17.40
N ALA A 3 5.72 1.54 -16.93
CA ALA A 3 6.01 1.36 -15.50
C ALA A 3 5.63 2.61 -14.66
N LYS A 4 5.83 3.82 -15.21
CA LYS A 4 5.45 5.08 -14.55
C LYS A 4 3.93 5.22 -14.40
N ASN A 5 3.17 4.80 -15.41
CA ASN A 5 1.70 4.78 -15.37
C ASN A 5 1.17 3.75 -14.35
N ILE A 6 1.79 2.56 -14.31
CA ILE A 6 1.47 1.52 -13.32
C ILE A 6 1.77 2.04 -11.91
N LEU A 7 2.93 2.65 -11.70
CA LEU A 7 3.33 3.22 -10.42
C LEU A 7 2.33 4.28 -9.94
N GLU A 8 1.85 5.14 -10.83
CA GLU A 8 0.94 6.24 -10.51
C GLU A 8 -0.41 5.69 -10.06
N LYS A 9 -1.01 4.83 -10.91
CA LYS A 9 -2.29 4.20 -10.65
C LYS A 9 -2.26 3.35 -9.37
N THR A 10 -1.16 2.63 -9.16
CA THR A 10 -0.98 1.79 -7.97
C THR A 10 -0.84 2.65 -6.71
N SER A 11 -0.06 3.72 -6.75
CA SER A 11 0.10 4.66 -5.61
C SER A 11 -1.23 5.29 -5.21
N ILE A 12 -2.01 5.77 -6.18
CA ILE A 12 -3.34 6.34 -5.94
C ILE A 12 -4.29 5.28 -5.36
N TRP A 13 -4.28 4.08 -5.93
CA TRP A 13 -5.13 2.98 -5.46
C TRP A 13 -4.79 2.57 -4.03
N ILE A 14 -3.50 2.48 -3.69
CA ILE A 14 -3.02 2.16 -2.33
C ILE A 14 -3.55 3.17 -1.32
N ILE A 15 -3.37 4.46 -1.58
CA ILE A 15 -3.82 5.53 -0.67
C ILE A 15 -5.33 5.46 -0.49
N LYS A 16 -6.08 5.30 -1.58
CA LYS A 16 -7.55 5.27 -1.54
C LYS A 16 -8.14 4.05 -0.83
N ASN A 17 -7.51 2.88 -0.94
CA ASN A 17 -8.13 1.61 -0.51
C ASN A 17 -7.46 0.97 0.71
N MET A 18 -6.17 1.23 0.94
CA MET A 18 -5.42 0.60 2.03
C MET A 18 -5.21 1.53 3.23
N GLN A 19 -5.18 2.85 3.02
CA GLN A 19 -5.01 3.80 4.12
C GLN A 19 -6.28 3.87 4.97
N MET A 20 -6.11 3.71 6.26
CA MET A 20 -7.13 3.83 7.29
C MET A 20 -7.25 5.29 7.74
N SER A 21 -8.33 5.63 8.44
CA SER A 21 -8.58 6.99 8.95
C SER A 21 -7.52 7.51 9.92
N ASN A 22 -6.80 6.62 10.60
CA ASN A 22 -5.68 6.96 11.49
C ASN A 22 -4.31 7.06 10.77
N GLY A 23 -4.30 6.99 9.44
CA GLY A 23 -3.11 7.04 8.61
C GLY A 23 -2.33 5.71 8.52
N ALA A 24 -2.74 4.66 9.22
CA ALA A 24 -2.15 3.34 9.08
C ALA A 24 -2.61 2.66 7.78
N TYR A 25 -1.84 1.71 7.23
CA TYR A 25 -2.26 0.87 6.12
C TYR A 25 -2.72 -0.50 6.59
N ARG A 26 -3.81 -0.98 5.98
CA ARG A 26 -4.37 -2.33 6.10
C ARG A 26 -3.83 -3.22 4.99
N TYR A 27 -3.54 -4.48 5.30
CA TYR A 27 -2.99 -5.43 4.34
C TYR A 27 -3.93 -6.61 4.10
N LYS A 28 -4.12 -7.00 2.84
CA LYS A 28 -4.90 -8.19 2.46
C LYS A 28 -4.00 -9.41 2.50
N MET A 29 -4.38 -10.42 3.26
CA MET A 29 -3.73 -11.72 3.31
C MET A 29 -4.63 -12.75 2.62
N THR A 30 -4.13 -13.34 1.54
CA THR A 30 -4.79 -14.48 0.89
C THR A 30 -4.33 -15.75 1.59
N LEU A 31 -5.29 -16.47 2.17
CA LEU A 31 -5.06 -17.76 2.82
C LEU A 31 -5.34 -18.90 1.82
N ASN A 32 -4.96 -20.11 2.22
CA ASN A 32 -5.26 -21.32 1.47
C ASN A 32 -6.77 -21.43 1.17
N ARG A 33 -7.10 -21.96 -0.03
CA ARG A 33 -8.47 -22.17 -0.51
C ARG A 33 -9.27 -20.87 -0.74
N GLY A 34 -8.59 -19.79 -1.14
CA GLY A 34 -9.25 -18.55 -1.58
C GLY A 34 -9.88 -17.72 -0.47
N LYS A 35 -9.64 -18.06 0.80
CA LYS A 35 -10.10 -17.25 1.93
C LYS A 35 -9.28 -15.97 2.01
N VAL A 36 -9.95 -14.84 2.07
CA VAL A 36 -9.32 -13.53 2.26
C VAL A 36 -9.46 -13.12 3.71
N LYS A 37 -8.36 -12.74 4.34
CA LYS A 37 -8.34 -12.06 5.64
C LYS A 37 -7.70 -10.69 5.46
N THR A 38 -8.24 -9.67 6.12
CA THR A 38 -7.53 -8.39 6.26
C THR A 38 -6.76 -8.38 7.56
N ASN A 39 -5.52 -7.92 7.50
CA ASN A 39 -4.73 -7.60 8.67
C ASN A 39 -4.92 -6.10 8.94
N ASP A 40 -5.73 -5.85 9.97
CA ASP A 40 -6.13 -4.52 10.41
C ASP A 40 -5.27 -4.05 11.59
N VAL A 41 -4.22 -4.79 11.95
CA VAL A 41 -3.30 -4.41 13.02
C VAL A 41 -2.64 -3.09 12.59
N PRO A 42 -2.94 -1.98 13.28
CA PRO A 42 -2.39 -0.69 12.92
C PRO A 42 -0.88 -0.72 13.18
N TYR A 43 -0.13 -0.01 12.33
CA TYR A 43 1.32 0.14 12.47
C TYR A 43 2.10 -1.19 12.50
N MET A 44 1.76 -2.14 11.63
CA MET A 44 2.67 -3.26 11.34
C MET A 44 4.03 -2.71 10.89
N ARG A 45 4.99 -2.66 11.82
CA ARG A 45 6.17 -1.78 11.73
C ARG A 45 6.89 -1.89 10.39
N TRP A 46 7.22 -3.11 9.99
CA TRP A 46 7.92 -3.37 8.74
C TRP A 46 7.06 -3.08 7.51
N GLY A 47 5.81 -3.53 7.48
CA GLY A 47 4.89 -3.26 6.36
C GLY A 47 4.69 -1.77 6.15
N GLN A 48 4.50 -1.01 7.24
CA GLN A 48 4.28 0.43 7.19
C GLN A 48 5.52 1.18 6.72
N ALA A 49 6.70 0.81 7.21
CA ALA A 49 7.95 1.42 6.79
C ALA A 49 8.18 1.23 5.28
N TRP A 50 7.98 0.01 4.77
CA TRP A 50 8.09 -0.27 3.34
C TRP A 50 7.03 0.45 2.50
N MET A 51 5.80 0.56 3.00
CA MET A 51 4.73 1.29 2.32
C MET A 51 5.08 2.78 2.17
N LEU A 52 5.49 3.41 3.26
CA LEU A 52 5.88 4.82 3.25
C LEU A 52 7.10 5.07 2.38
N LEU A 53 8.13 4.21 2.46
CA LEU A 53 9.31 4.31 1.61
C LEU A 53 8.95 4.21 0.12
N GLY A 54 8.08 3.25 -0.24
CA GLY A 54 7.61 3.09 -1.61
C GLY A 54 6.87 4.32 -2.14
N LEU A 55 5.95 4.87 -1.34
CA LEU A 55 5.19 6.06 -1.70
C LEU A 55 6.07 7.32 -1.83
N VAL A 56 7.06 7.50 -0.93
CA VAL A 56 8.02 8.61 -1.03
C VAL A 56 8.91 8.48 -2.26
N THR A 57 9.38 7.26 -2.54
CA THR A 57 10.18 6.98 -3.75
C THR A 57 9.37 7.25 -5.01
N ALA A 58 8.09 6.87 -5.01
CA ALA A 58 7.17 7.16 -6.09
C ALA A 58 7.01 8.67 -6.27
N LEU A 59 6.71 9.41 -5.20
CA LEU A 59 6.57 10.88 -5.22
C LEU A 59 7.81 11.56 -5.81
N ASN A 60 9.00 11.18 -5.37
CA ASN A 60 10.27 11.72 -5.87
C ASN A 60 10.53 11.38 -7.35
N SER A 61 9.88 10.34 -7.89
CA SER A 61 9.98 9.98 -9.31
C SER A 61 9.04 10.81 -10.21
N TYR A 62 8.12 11.59 -9.60
CA TYR A 62 7.22 12.51 -10.29
C TYR A 62 7.65 13.98 -10.20
N MET A 63 8.46 14.33 -9.20
CA MET A 63 9.13 15.64 -9.08
C MET A 63 10.33 15.73 -10.02
#